data_AF-A0A1Y4EL06-F1
#
_entry.id   AF-A0A1Y4EL06-F1
#
_cell.length_a   1.000
_cell.length_b   1.000
_cell.length_c   1.000
_cell.angle_alpha   90.00
_cell.angle_beta   90.00
_cell.angle_gamma   90.00
#
_symmetry.space_group_name_H-M   'P 1'
#
loop_
_entity.id
_entity.type
_entity.pdbx_description
1 polymer ?
#
loop_
_entity_poly.entity_id
_entity_poly.type
_entity_poly.pdbx_seq_one_letter_code
_entity_poly.pdbx_strand_id
1 'polypeptide(L)'
;MEAKLKQSYIEEIKFQTKMLNNLKRWLKVSIILSSLSFAFVLFGPSLDFVYQIIGIIGMILSTIACVLILLGYKNGRNNVNKIIDSLNK
;
A
#
# COMPACT_ATOMS: atom_id res chain seq x y z
N MET A 1 -10.31 -9.09 -31.70
CA MET A 1 -9.65 -7.92 -31.10
C MET A 1 -8.44 -7.55 -31.95
N GLU A 2 -8.30 -6.29 -32.37
CA GLU A 2 -7.16 -5.85 -33.17
C GLU A 2 -5.84 -6.05 -32.40
N ALA A 3 -4.77 -6.43 -33.10
CA ALA A 3 -3.47 -6.73 -32.48
C ALA A 3 -2.91 -5.56 -31.65
N LYS A 4 -3.13 -4.33 -32.11
CA LYS A 4 -2.74 -3.10 -31.40
C LYS A 4 -3.46 -2.94 -30.06
N LEU A 5 -4.75 -3.29 -30.01
CA LEU A 5 -5.56 -3.21 -28.79
C LEU A 5 -5.11 -4.27 -27.76
N LYS A 6 -4.84 -5.50 -28.21
CA LYS A 6 -4.26 -6.54 -27.34
C LYS A 6 -2.94 -6.10 -26.73
N GLN A 7 -2.05 -5.53 -27.54
CA GLN A 7 -0.75 -5.04 -27.08
C GLN A 7 -0.89 -3.95 -26.01
N SER A 8 -1.81 -2.99 -26.21
CA SER A 8 -2.08 -1.94 -25.23
C SER A 8 -2.55 -2.48 -23.87
N TYR A 9 -3.42 -3.50 -23.86
CA TYR A 9 -3.85 -4.13 -22.61
C TYR A 9 -2.72 -4.89 -21.89
N ILE A 10 -1.82 -5.55 -22.63
CA ILE A 10 -0.66 -6.22 -22.05
C ILE A 10 0.27 -5.20 -21.36
N GLU A 11 0.48 -4.05 -21.99
CA GLU A 11 1.27 -2.96 -21.42
C GLU A 11 0.65 -2.39 -20.14
N GLU A 12 -0.68 -2.19 -20.15
CA GLU A 12 -1.42 -1.74 -18.97
C GLU A 12 -1.35 -2.74 -17.81
N ILE A 13 -1.50 -4.04 -18.09
CA ILE A 13 -1.33 -5.10 -17.07
C ILE A 13 0.08 -5.04 -16.47
N LYS A 14 1.12 -4.90 -17.30
CA LYS A 14 2.51 -4.80 -16.84
C LYS A 14 2.73 -3.57 -15.96
N PHE A 15 2.17 -2.42 -16.35
CA PHE A 15 2.23 -1.18 -15.59
C PHE A 15 1.53 -1.32 -14.24
N GLN A 16 0.26 -1.75 -14.22
CA GLN A 16 -0.50 -1.90 -12.98
C GLN A 16 0.12 -2.96 -12.05
N THR A 17 0.65 -4.05 -12.59
CA THR A 17 1.36 -5.07 -11.80
C THR A 17 2.60 -4.48 -11.12
N LYS A 18 3.37 -3.63 -11.82
CA LYS A 18 4.49 -2.89 -11.21
C LYS A 18 4.01 -1.99 -10.07
N MET A 19 2.89 -1.29 -10.26
CA MET A 19 2.30 -0.44 -9.22
C MET A 19 1.81 -1.23 -7.99
N LEU A 20 1.22 -2.41 -8.20
CA LEU A 20 0.84 -3.31 -7.11
C LEU A 20 2.05 -3.79 -6.30
N ASN A 21 3.19 -4.06 -6.97
CA ASN A 21 4.43 -4.40 -6.27
C ASN A 21 5.00 -3.22 -5.47
N ASN A 22 4.86 -2.00 -5.97
CA ASN A 22 5.19 -0.80 -5.21
C ASN A 22 4.29 -0.68 -3.96
N LEU A 23 2.97 -0.90 -4.09
CA LEU A 23 2.06 -0.89 -2.94
C LEU A 23 2.44 -1.94 -1.89
N LYS A 24 2.87 -3.15 -2.29
CA LYS A 24 3.40 -4.15 -1.35
C LYS A 24 4.63 -3.63 -0.59
N ARG A 25 5.55 -2.94 -1.27
CA ARG A 25 6.72 -2.34 -0.63
C ARG A 25 6.32 -1.23 0.34
N TRP A 26 5.40 -0.36 -0.07
CA TRP A 26 4.88 0.70 0.78
C TRP A 26 4.15 0.15 2.01
N LEU A 27 3.36 -0.92 1.87
CA LEU A 27 2.71 -1.58 3.00
C LEU A 27 3.73 -2.06 4.05
N LYS A 28 4.82 -2.69 3.61
CA LYS A 28 5.89 -3.14 4.52
C LYS A 28 6.50 -1.96 5.28
N VAL A 29 6.79 -0.86 4.58
CA VAL A 29 7.33 0.37 5.19
C VAL A 29 6.34 0.95 6.20
N SER A 30 5.05 1.01 5.87
CA SER A 30 4.01 1.52 6.78
C SER A 30 3.86 0.66 8.04
N ILE A 31 3.97 -0.66 7.92
CA ILE A 31 3.94 -1.57 9.09
C ILE A 31 5.16 -1.33 9.99
N ILE A 32 6.37 -1.22 9.42
CA ILE A 32 7.58 -0.93 10.21
C ILE A 32 7.45 0.42 10.94
N LEU A 33 6.95 1.44 10.26
CA LEU A 33 6.71 2.76 10.85
C LEU A 33 5.66 2.71 11.97
N SER A 34 4.61 1.91 11.80
CA SER A 34 3.58 1.68 12.82
C SER A 34 4.17 1.01 14.06
N SER A 35 4.97 -0.04 13.89
CA SER A 35 5.67 -0.71 15.00
C SER A 35 6.63 0.23 15.73
N LEU A 36 7.36 1.09 15.01
CA LEU A 36 8.25 2.08 15.62
C LEU A 36 7.46 3.14 16.40
N SER A 37 6.34 3.60 15.84
CA SER A 37 5.44 4.54 16.53
C SER A 37 4.88 3.93 17.81
N PHE A 38 4.48 2.65 17.77
CA PHE A 38 4.02 1.92 18.94
C PHE A 38 5.12 1.79 20.02
N ALA A 39 6.38 1.55 19.62
CA ALA A 39 7.50 1.56 20.57
C ALA A 39 7.65 2.92 21.27
N PHE A 40 7.48 4.03 20.56
CA PHE A 40 7.46 5.37 21.19
C PHE A 40 6.25 5.58 22.11
N VAL A 41 5.09 5.00 21.82
CA VAL A 41 3.94 5.05 22.75
C VAL A 41 4.26 4.32 24.06
N LEU A 42 4.90 3.15 23.98
CA LEU A 42 5.19 2.32 25.15
C LEU A 42 6.36 2.84 26.00
N PHE A 43 7.45 3.23 25.34
CA PHE A 43 8.72 3.54 26.02
C PHE A 43 9.06 5.04 26.01
N GLY A 44 8.47 5.82 25.11
CA GLY A 44 8.70 7.26 24.99
C GLY A 44 8.54 8.04 26.31
N PRO A 45 7.50 7.78 27.14
CA PRO A 45 7.32 8.49 28.41
C PRO A 45 8.50 8.41 29.39
N SER A 46 9.30 7.34 29.30
CA SER A 46 10.50 7.19 30.15
C SER A 46 11.67 8.10 29.75
N LEU A 47 11.62 8.67 28.54
CA LEU A 47 12.58 9.65 28.04
C LEU A 47 12.04 11.08 28.17
N ASP A 48 10.86 11.32 27.60
CA ASP A 48 10.13 12.60 27.65
C ASP A 48 8.67 12.36 27.17
N PHE A 49 7.70 13.05 27.75
CA PHE A 49 6.29 12.98 27.33
C PHE A 49 6.09 13.37 25.86
N VAL A 50 6.97 14.21 25.30
CA VAL A 50 6.93 14.60 23.87
C VAL A 50 7.06 13.38 22.96
N TYR A 51 7.88 12.38 23.31
CA TYR A 51 8.03 11.16 22.51
C TYR A 51 6.73 10.33 22.47
N GLN A 52 5.96 10.33 23.56
CA GLN A 52 4.66 9.65 23.58
C GLN A 52 3.67 10.31 22.61
N ILE A 53 3.63 11.64 22.57
CA ILE A 53 2.77 12.40 21.64
C ILE A 53 3.16 12.08 20.19
N ILE A 54 4.45 12.11 19.88
CA ILE A 54 4.97 11.74 18.55
C ILE A 54 4.56 10.29 18.20
N GLY A 55 4.69 9.36 19.15
CA GLY A 55 4.29 7.97 18.98
C GLY A 55 2.80 7.81 18.65
N ILE A 56 1.92 8.51 19.39
CA ILE A 56 0.46 8.45 19.15
C ILE A 56 0.11 8.98 17.76
N ILE A 57 0.66 10.15 17.39
CA ILE A 57 0.40 10.75 16.06
C ILE A 57 0.92 9.83 14.96
N GLY A 58 2.15 9.33 15.09
CA GLY A 58 2.76 8.40 14.14
C GLY A 58 1.96 7.10 13.98
N MET A 59 1.43 6.57 15.09
CA MET A 59 0.63 5.34 15.09
C MET A 59 -0.70 5.55 14.34
N ILE A 60 -1.39 6.67 14.56
CA ILE A 60 -2.64 7.00 13.85
C ILE A 60 -2.36 7.14 12.35
N LEU A 61 -1.36 7.94 11.97
CA LEU A 61 -1.03 8.19 10.56
C LEU A 61 -0.60 6.91 9.82
N SER A 62 0.25 6.10 10.45
CA SER A 62 0.71 4.83 9.86
C SER A 62 -0.41 3.81 9.73
N THR A 63 -1.34 3.75 10.68
CA THR A 63 -2.52 2.89 10.60
C THR A 63 -3.43 3.29 9.44
N ILE A 64 -3.72 4.59 9.28
CA ILE A 64 -4.49 5.11 8.15
C ILE A 64 -3.77 4.77 6.83
N ALA A 65 -2.46 4.99 6.75
CA ALA A 65 -1.68 4.64 5.56
C ALA A 65 -1.78 3.15 5.21
N CYS A 66 -1.64 2.24 6.19
CA CYS A 66 -1.81 0.80 5.98
C CYS A 66 -3.19 0.46 5.40
N VAL A 67 -4.27 1.03 5.96
CA VAL A 67 -5.64 0.80 5.47
C VAL A 67 -5.79 1.27 4.02
N LEU A 68 -5.34 2.50 3.71
CA LEU A 68 -5.42 3.05 2.36
C LEU A 68 -4.61 2.22 1.35
N ILE A 69 -3.40 1.78 1.71
CA ILE A 69 -2.56 0.93 0.85
C ILE A 69 -3.23 -0.42 0.61
N LEU A 70 -3.81 -1.05 1.64
CA LEU A 70 -4.53 -2.33 1.53
C LEU A 70 -5.75 -2.21 0.60
N LEU A 71 -6.54 -1.13 0.75
CA LEU A 71 -7.67 -0.84 -0.13
C LEU A 71 -7.21 -0.63 -1.58
N GLY A 72 -6.18 0.19 -1.77
CA GLY A 72 -5.57 0.42 -3.09
C GLY A 72 -5.06 -0.86 -3.73
N TYR A 73 -4.41 -1.74 -2.95
CA TYR A 73 -3.91 -3.02 -3.43
C TYR A 73 -5.06 -3.96 -3.84
N LYS A 74 -6.10 -4.07 -3.02
CA LYS A 74 -7.29 -4.89 -3.33
C LYS A 74 -7.97 -4.42 -4.62
N ASN A 75 -8.21 -3.12 -4.74
CA ASN A 75 -8.87 -2.53 -5.89
C ASN A 75 -8.00 -2.64 -7.16
N GLY A 76 -6.70 -2.35 -7.06
CA GLY A 76 -5.79 -2.48 -8.20
C GLY A 76 -5.67 -3.91 -8.70
N ARG A 77 -5.64 -4.91 -7.79
CA ARG A 77 -5.65 -6.33 -8.19
C ARG A 77 -6.92 -6.70 -8.94
N ASN A 78 -8.07 -6.23 -8.47
CA ASN A 78 -9.35 -6.45 -9.16
C ASN A 78 -9.37 -5.81 -10.55
N ASN A 79 -8.77 -4.63 -10.72
CA ASN A 79 -8.68 -3.98 -12.02
C ASN A 79 -7.79 -4.76 -13.00
N VAL A 80 -6.63 -5.24 -12.56
CA VAL A 80 -5.76 -6.10 -13.39
C VAL A 80 -6.51 -7.37 -13.83
N ASN A 81 -7.23 -8.02 -12.91
CA ASN A 81 -8.00 -9.23 -13.24
C ASN A 81 -9.10 -8.94 -14.28
N LYS A 82 -9.83 -7.83 -14.15
CA LYS A 82 -10.84 -7.42 -15.15
C LYS A 82 -10.25 -7.23 -16.54
N ILE A 83 -9.05 -6.68 -16.64
CA ILE A 83 -8.35 -6.51 -17.92
C ILE A 83 -7.96 -7.88 -18.50
N ILE A 84 -7.42 -8.78 -17.69
CA ILE A 84 -7.07 -10.14 -18.10
C ILE A 84 -8.32 -10.90 -18.59
N ASP A 85 -9.43 -10.81 -17.85
CA ASP A 85 -10.69 -11.43 -18.25
C ASP A 85 -11.22 -10.87 -19.57
N SER A 86 -11.00 -9.57 -19.82
CA SER A 86 -11.38 -8.91 -21.08
C SER A 86 -10.50 -9.32 -22.26
N LEU A 87 -9.27 -9.80 -22.03
CA LEU A 87 -8.39 -10.36 -23.06
C LEU A 87 -8.72 -11.81 -23.40
N ASN A 88 -9.28 -12.56 -22.44
CA ASN A 88 -9.62 -13.97 -22.57
C ASN A 88 -11.03 -14.21 -23.15
N LYS A 89 -11.88 -13.18 -23.19
CA LYS A 89 -13.15 -13.17 -23.93
C LYS A 89 -12.91 -12.90 -25.42
#